data_AF-A0A699Z8V4-F1
#
_entry.id   AF-A0A699Z8V4-F1
#
_cell.length_a   1.000
_cell.length_b   1.000
_cell.length_c   1.000
_cell.angle_alpha   90.00
_cell.angle_beta   90.00
_cell.angle_gamma   90.00
#
_symmetry.space_group_name_H-M   'P 1'
#
loop_
_entity.id
_entity.type
_entity.pdbx_description
1 polymer ?
#
loop_
_entity_poly.entity_id
_entity_poly.type
_entity_poly.pdbx_seq_one_letter_code
_entity_poly.pdbx_strand_id
1 'polypeptide(L)' 'MSQAWDAEFVNVDQDLLFNLVLAANYLDIKSLMDLTCQTVAKMIKGKTPAEICKTFNMNELTPEEAEEERRENQWAFE' A
#
# COMPACT_ATOMS: atom_id res chain seq x y z
N MET A 1 1.98 0.73 23.28
CA MET A 1 0.61 0.20 23.07
C MET A 1 0.76 -1.22 22.55
N SER A 2 -0.13 -2.15 22.90
CA SER A 2 0.05 -3.57 22.52
C SER A 2 -0.23 -3.77 21.04
N GLN A 3 0.63 -4.49 20.32
CA GLN A 3 0.49 -4.79 18.89
C GLN A 3 -0.92 -5.31 18.49
N ALA A 4 -1.60 -6.01 19.39
CA ALA A 4 -2.96 -6.52 19.16
C ALA A 4 -4.00 -5.39 18.97
N TRP A 5 -3.89 -4.31 19.73
CA TRP A 5 -4.82 -3.18 19.60
C TRP A 5 -4.57 -2.43 18.30
N ASP A 6 -3.30 -2.17 17.96
CA ASP A 6 -2.94 -1.49 16.72
C ASP A 6 -3.44 -2.29 15.49
N ALA A 7 -3.31 -3.61 15.52
CA ALA A 7 -3.79 -4.49 14.46
C ALA A 7 -5.32 -4.47 14.32
N GLU A 8 -6.05 -4.46 15.43
CA GLU A 8 -7.52 -4.36 15.41
C GLU A 8 -7.97 -2.96 14.95
N PHE A 9 -7.27 -1.90 15.39
CA PHE A 9 -7.62 -0.52 15.07
C PHE A 9 -7.56 -0.23 13.57
N VAL A 10 -6.56 -0.76 12.87
CA VAL A 10 -6.44 -0.62 11.40
C VAL A 10 -7.17 -1.71 10.61
N ASN A 11 -7.87 -2.63 11.28
CA ASN A 11 -8.70 -3.64 10.63
C ASN A 11 -10.04 -3.03 10.18
N VAL A 12 -9.94 -2.10 9.24
CA VAL A 12 -11.06 -1.35 8.67
C VAL A 12 -11.07 -1.53 7.15
N ASP A 13 -12.12 -1.07 6.49
CA ASP A 13 -12.15 -1.05 5.03
C ASP A 13 -11.08 -0.11 4.46
N GLN A 14 -10.75 -0.34 3.19
CA GLN A 14 -9.64 0.35 2.52
C GLN A 14 -9.87 1.86 2.39
N ASP A 15 -11.12 2.29 2.18
CA ASP A 15 -11.45 3.71 2.06
C ASP A 15 -11.21 4.42 3.40
N LEU A 16 -11.65 3.81 4.50
CA LEU A 16 -11.39 4.34 5.84
C LEU A 16 -9.89 4.32 6.17
N LEU A 17 -9.16 3.26 5.81
CA LEU A 17 -7.72 3.19 6.03
C LEU A 17 -6.97 4.32 5.31
N PHE A 18 -7.35 4.66 4.07
CA PHE A 18 -6.76 5.79 3.35
C PHE A 18 -7.14 7.14 3.95
N ASN A 19 -8.38 7.29 4.42
CA ASN A 19 -8.75 8.49 5.17
C ASN A 19 -7.94 8.63 6.47
N LEU A 20 -7.60 7.54 7.15
CA LEU A 20 -6.71 7.56 8.32
C LEU A 20 -5.29 7.99 7.95
N VAL A 21 -4.74 7.53 6.80
CA VAL A 21 -3.44 8.01 6.30
C VAL A 21 -3.47 9.53 6.07
N LEU A 22 -4.51 10.02 5.38
CA LEU A 22 -4.67 11.46 5.11
C LEU A 22 -4.84 12.27 6.39
N ALA A 23 -5.64 11.80 7.34
CA ALA A 23 -5.84 12.44 8.64
C ALA A 23 -4.55 12.46 9.47
N ALA A 24 -3.79 11.36 9.48
CA ALA A 24 -2.50 11.26 10.15
C ALA A 24 -1.49 12.27 9.58
N ASN A 25 -1.47 12.43 8.25
CA ASN A 25 -0.64 13.44 7.58
C ASN A 25 -1.07 14.85 7.96
N TYR A 26 -2.37 15.13 7.88
CA TYR A 26 -2.91 16.47 8.13
C TYR A 26 -2.72 16.93 9.57
N LEU A 27 -2.84 16.01 10.54
CA LEU A 27 -2.70 16.29 11.97
C LEU A 27 -1.26 16.10 12.48
N ASP A 28 -0.31 15.75 11.61
CA ASP A 28 1.10 15.47 11.93
C ASP A 28 1.29 14.41 13.04
N ILE A 29 0.51 13.31 12.96
CA ILE A 29 0.57 12.20 13.93
C ILE A 29 1.44 11.09 13.35
N LYS A 30 2.77 11.20 13.56
CA LYS A 30 3.75 10.25 13.01
C LYS A 30 3.46 8.78 13.33
N SER A 31 3.07 8.45 14.56
CA SER A 31 2.81 7.06 14.95
C SER A 31 1.62 6.43 14.21
N LEU A 32 0.58 7.22 13.96
CA LEU A 32 -0.57 6.78 13.17
C LEU A 32 -0.18 6.63 11.71
N MET A 33 0.57 7.58 11.16
CA MET A 33 1.12 7.50 9.80
C MET A 33 1.97 6.24 9.61
N ASP A 34 2.90 5.96 10.52
CA ASP A 34 3.75 4.76 10.49
C ASP A 34 2.90 3.48 10.53
N LEU A 35 1.85 3.43 11.37
CA LEU A 35 0.98 2.27 11.51
C LEU A 35 0.14 2.02 10.24
N THR A 36 -0.48 3.07 9.69
CA THR A 36 -1.28 2.95 8.47
C THR A 36 -0.42 2.61 7.26
N CYS A 37 0.76 3.22 7.11
CA CYS A 37 1.70 2.92 6.03
C CYS A 37 2.22 1.48 6.10
N GLN A 38 2.55 0.98 7.30
CA GLN A 38 2.94 -0.42 7.47
C GLN A 38 1.81 -1.38 7.08
N THR A 39 0.56 -1.01 7.35
CA THR A 39 -0.61 -1.83 6.99
C THR A 39 -0.79 -1.89 5.49
N VAL A 40 -0.72 -0.75 4.79
CA VAL A 40 -0.74 -0.70 3.32
C VAL A 40 0.43 -1.48 2.72
N ALA A 41 1.65 -1.34 3.27
CA ALA A 41 2.82 -2.08 2.80
C ALA A 41 2.63 -3.60 2.92
N LYS A 42 1.99 -4.08 4.00
CA LYS A 42 1.66 -5.51 4.15
C LYS A 42 0.64 -5.99 3.11
N MET A 43 -0.28 -5.13 2.67
CA MET A 43 -1.25 -5.47 1.61
C MET A 43 -0.59 -5.63 0.23
N ILE A 44 0.55 -4.99 -0.01
CA ILE A 44 1.31 -5.01 -1.26
C ILE A 44 2.34 -6.14 -1.26
N LYS A 45 2.97 -6.39 -0.10
CA LYS A 45 4.09 -7.34 0.03
C LYS A 45 3.72 -8.73 -0.50
N GLY A 46 4.50 -9.19 -1.48
CA GLY A 46 4.36 -10.54 -2.05
C GLY A 46 3.26 -10.69 -3.10
N LYS A 47 2.53 -9.62 -3.43
CA LYS A 47 1.58 -9.62 -4.55
C LYS A 47 2.26 -9.25 -5.86
N THR A 48 1.75 -9.81 -6.95
CA THR A 48 2.12 -9.42 -8.32
C THR A 48 1.52 -8.04 -8.67
N PRO A 49 2.08 -7.33 -9.67
CA PRO A 49 1.51 -6.05 -10.13
C PRO A 49 0.02 -6.14 -10.47
N ALA A 50 -0.43 -7.20 -11.15
CA ALA A 50 -1.84 -7.39 -11.49
C ALA A 50 -2.74 -7.56 -10.25
N GLU A 51 -2.29 -8.31 -9.24
CA GLU A 51 -3.02 -8.47 -7.98
C GLU A 51 -3.08 -7.17 -7.18
N ILE A 52 -2.02 -6.35 -7.22
CA ILE A 52 -1.99 -5.01 -6.62
C ILE A 52 -2.99 -4.12 -7.35
N CYS A 53 -2.96 -4.04 -8.68
CA CYS A 53 -3.91 -3.25 -9.47
C CYS A 53 -5.36 -3.64 -9.15
N LYS A 54 -5.65 -4.94 -9.08
CA LYS A 54 -6.98 -5.43 -8.69
C LYS A 54 -7.36 -5.06 -7.25
N THR A 55 -6.42 -5.18 -6.29
CA THR A 55 -6.67 -4.84 -4.89
C THR A 55 -6.99 -3.35 -4.73
N PHE A 56 -6.26 -2.49 -5.44
CA PHE A 56 -6.39 -1.03 -5.33
C PHE A 56 -7.31 -0.41 -6.39
N ASN A 57 -8.03 -1.24 -7.16
CA ASN A 57 -8.91 -0.81 -8.26
C ASN A 57 -8.21 0.15 -9.23
N MET A 58 -6.96 -0.15 -9.58
CA MET A 58 -6.14 0.57 -10.54
C MET A 58 -6.17 -0.13 -11.89
N ASN A 59 -5.91 0.62 -12.96
CA ASN A 59 -5.79 0.06 -14.29
C ASN A 59 -4.52 -0.81 -14.39
N GLU A 60 -4.62 -1.94 -15.08
CA GLU A 60 -3.45 -2.72 -15.47
C GLU A 60 -2.71 -2.00 -16.60
N LEU A 61 -1.38 -2.02 -16.55
CA LEU A 61 -0.54 -1.51 -17.63
C LEU A 61 -0.77 -2.34 -18.90
N THR A 62 -0.65 -1.68 -20.06
CA THR A 62 -0.60 -2.41 -21.33
C THR A 62 0.67 -3.28 -21.38
N PRO A 63 0.71 -4.33 -22.23
CA PRO A 63 1.89 -5.17 -22.37
C PRO A 63 3.16 -4.39 -22.74
N GLU A 64 3.02 -3.34 -23.56
CA GLU A 64 4.12 -2.48 -24.00
C GLU A 64 4.68 -1.63 -22.85
N GLU A 65 3.80 -0.96 -22.09
CA GLU A 65 4.18 -0.19 -20.90
C GLU A 65 4.80 -1.09 -19.81
N ALA A 66 4.24 -2.28 -19.60
CA ALA A 66 4.77 -3.23 -18.62
C ALA A 66 6.15 -3.78 -18.99
N GLU A 67 6.48 -3.88 -20.28
CA GLU A 67 7.80 -4.31 -20.74
C GLU A 67 8.83 -3.17 -20.63
N GLU A 68 8.44 -1.94 -20.93
CA GLU A 68 9.26 -0.75 -20.69
C GLU A 68 9.59 -0.57 -19.20
N GLU A 69 8.59 -0.65 -18.32
CA GLU A 69 8.77 -0.60 -16.87
C GLU A 69 9.69 -1.72 -16.36
N ARG A 70 9.61 -2.92 -16.94
CA ARG A 70 10.47 -4.05 -16.56
C ARG A 70 11.91 -3.84 -17.02
N ARG A 71 12.12 -3.23 -18.18
CA ARG A 71 13.43 -2.86 -18.72
C ARG A 71 14.07 -1.77 -17.85
N GLU A 72 13.31 -0.74 -17.48
CA GLU A 72 13.80 0.37 -16.66
C GLU A 72 14.09 -0.04 -15.21
N ASN A 73 13.26 -0.93 -14.66
CA ASN A 73 13.40 -1.42 -13.28
C ASN A 73 14.15 -2.75 -13.18
N GLN A 74 14.99 -3.11 -14.17
CA GLN A 74 15.80 -4.35 -14.12
C GLN A 74 16.60 -4.49 -12.82
N TRP A 75 17.14 -3.38 -12.30
CA TRP A 75 17.88 -3.32 -11.04
C TRP A 75 17.13 -3.87 -9.82
N ALA A 76 15.79 -3.88 -9.85
CA ALA A 76 14.98 -4.39 -8.74
C ALA A 76 14.77 -5.91 -8.78
N PHE A 77 15.19 -6.57 -9.87
CA PHE A 77 15.05 -8.01 -10.11
C PHE A 77 16.40 -8.75 -10.15
N GLU A 78 17.51 -8.05 -9.94
CA GLU A 78 18.87 -8.60 -9.72
C GLU A 78 19.10 -8.96 -8.25
#